data_AF-A0A1M2YY34-F1
#
_entry.id   AF-A0A1M2YY34-F1
#
_cell.length_a   1.000
_cell.length_b   1.000
_cell.length_c   1.000
_cell.angle_alpha   90.00
_cell.angle_beta   90.00
_cell.angle_gamma   90.00
#
_symmetry.space_group_name_H-M   'P 1'
#
loop_
_entity.id
_entity.type
_entity.pdbx_description
1 polymer ?
#
loop_
_entity_poly.entity_id
_entity_poly.type
_entity_poly.pdbx_seq_one_letter_code
_entity_poly.pdbx_strand_id
1 'polypeptide(L)'
;MDWDFAIEKHREALKRILATLVAMAGLACVGGDAAVAGATLPRRIHGTLLALLRPAEAAARRLVIIAARGLVVVRRKVRPEAVTPRGASVPATPPTTVPRTLSLPLFDPLPRWQHRVSHPGVPRISVPGLTTPFPIAERREPSPDDPIGAARLFLRLHALAETLNNLPRHARRFARWRAARAGAQERRGGGPTRLRRIWPLRPGWPPGHLSRRSRRSAHAVHEVLGDLHGLAVWTLNDTS
;
A
#
# COMPACT_ATOMS: atom_id res chain seq x y z
N MET A 1 -1.98 -25.08 15.13
CA MET A 1 -2.03 -24.68 13.70
C MET A 1 -0.61 -24.65 13.18
N ASP A 2 -0.33 -25.32 12.07
CA ASP A 2 0.97 -25.20 11.39
C ASP A 2 0.98 -23.90 10.56
N TRP A 3 1.65 -22.91 11.12
CA TRP A 3 1.69 -21.57 10.55
C TRP A 3 2.74 -21.42 9.45
N ASP A 4 3.81 -22.20 9.51
CA ASP A 4 4.88 -22.12 8.51
C ASP A 4 4.34 -22.68 7.19
N PHE A 5 3.58 -23.78 7.27
CA PHE A 5 2.82 -24.28 6.15
C PHE A 5 1.78 -23.27 5.63
N ALA A 6 1.03 -22.61 6.52
CA ALA A 6 0.04 -21.61 6.11
C ALA A 6 0.69 -20.39 5.42
N ILE A 7 1.83 -19.93 5.92
CA ILE A 7 2.61 -18.83 5.33
C ILE A 7 3.09 -19.24 3.93
N GLU A 8 3.72 -20.40 3.77
CA GLU A 8 4.29 -20.80 2.49
C GLU A 8 3.20 -21.09 1.45
N LYS A 9 2.10 -21.75 1.84
CA LYS A 9 0.93 -21.97 0.98
C LYS A 9 0.39 -20.65 0.40
N HIS A 10 0.19 -19.65 1.25
CA HIS A 10 -0.36 -18.36 0.82
C HIS A 10 0.68 -17.50 0.07
N ARG A 11 1.97 -17.62 0.40
CA ARG A 11 3.06 -17.00 -0.34
C ARG A 11 3.11 -17.51 -1.78
N GLU A 12 3.05 -18.83 -1.97
CA GLU A 12 3.03 -19.44 -3.30
C GLU A 12 1.78 -19.07 -4.10
N ALA A 13 0.60 -19.05 -3.45
CA ALA A 13 -0.62 -18.56 -4.09
C ALA A 13 -0.48 -17.11 -4.59
N LEU A 14 0.12 -16.22 -3.79
CA LEU A 14 0.37 -14.83 -4.18
C LEU A 14 1.43 -14.70 -5.28
N LYS A 15 2.45 -15.56 -5.32
CA LYS A 15 3.42 -15.58 -6.42
C LYS A 15 2.76 -15.97 -7.75
N ARG A 16 1.87 -16.97 -7.76
CA ARG A 16 1.09 -17.35 -8.96
C ARG A 16 0.21 -16.21 -9.46
N ILE A 17 -0.49 -15.55 -8.54
CA ILE A 17 -1.25 -14.33 -8.84
C ILE A 17 -0.35 -13.25 -9.44
N LEU A 18 0.81 -12.98 -8.82
CA LEU A 18 1.74 -11.98 -9.32
C LEU A 18 2.21 -12.31 -10.74
N ALA A 19 2.54 -13.58 -11.03
CA ALA A 19 2.91 -14.03 -12.37
C ALA A 19 1.78 -13.75 -13.39
N THR A 20 0.51 -14.00 -13.04
CA THR A 20 -0.62 -13.65 -13.92
C THR A 20 -0.75 -12.14 -14.15
N LEU A 21 -0.51 -11.31 -13.13
CA LEU A 21 -0.55 -9.85 -13.26
C LEU A 21 0.59 -9.32 -14.15
N VAL A 22 1.79 -9.89 -14.03
CA VAL A 22 2.96 -9.56 -14.84
C VAL A 22 2.74 -9.97 -16.31
N ALA A 23 2.13 -11.14 -16.55
CA ALA A 23 1.75 -11.58 -17.88
C ALA A 23 0.71 -10.65 -18.51
N MET A 24 -0.37 -10.31 -17.79
CA MET A 24 -1.40 -9.36 -18.25
C MET A 24 -0.84 -7.95 -18.50
N ALA A 25 0.20 -7.55 -17.76
CA ALA A 25 0.87 -6.28 -17.92
C ALA A 25 1.80 -6.21 -19.15
N GLY A 26 2.03 -7.33 -19.85
CA GLY A 26 2.99 -7.40 -20.94
C GLY A 26 4.45 -7.22 -20.51
N LEU A 27 4.75 -7.37 -19.21
CA LEU A 27 6.10 -7.18 -18.69
C LEU A 27 7.04 -8.36 -18.99
N ALA A 28 6.49 -9.52 -19.35
CA ALA A 28 7.28 -10.70 -19.71
C ALA A 28 8.04 -10.53 -21.04
N CYS A 29 7.64 -9.57 -21.88
CA CYS A 29 8.26 -9.28 -23.18
C CYS A 29 9.03 -7.95 -23.23
N VAL A 30 9.01 -7.14 -22.17
CA VAL A 30 9.69 -5.83 -22.11
C VAL A 30 11.03 -5.98 -21.39
N GLY A 31 12.11 -6.07 -22.15
CA GLY A 31 13.48 -6.09 -21.62
C GLY A 31 13.93 -4.71 -21.13
N GLY A 32 14.18 -4.59 -19.82
CA GLY A 32 14.96 -3.51 -19.22
C GLY A 32 14.18 -2.45 -18.43
N ASP A 33 14.76 -2.00 -17.32
CA ASP A 33 14.17 -1.04 -16.36
C ASP A 33 13.92 0.36 -16.95
N ALA A 34 14.61 0.75 -18.02
CA ALA A 34 14.45 2.05 -18.67
C ALA A 34 13.16 2.14 -19.52
N ALA A 35 12.74 1.03 -20.15
CA ALA A 35 11.50 0.98 -20.93
C ALA A 35 10.25 1.09 -20.03
N VAL A 36 10.36 0.65 -18.78
CA VAL A 36 9.29 0.66 -17.76
C VAL A 36 8.90 2.09 -17.35
N ALA A 37 9.81 3.06 -17.44
CA ALA A 37 9.56 4.45 -17.05
C ALA A 37 8.66 5.22 -18.03
N GLY A 38 8.72 4.88 -19.32
CA GLY A 38 7.89 5.47 -20.39
C GLY A 38 6.70 4.62 -20.82
N ALA A 39 6.57 3.41 -20.28
CA ALA A 39 5.54 2.47 -20.68
C ALA A 39 4.13 2.97 -20.32
N THR A 40 3.22 2.88 -21.29
CA THR A 40 1.81 3.22 -21.16
C THR A 40 0.95 1.97 -21.34
N LEU A 41 -0.18 1.93 -20.64
CA LEU A 41 -1.19 0.88 -20.77
C LEU A 41 -2.55 1.50 -21.08
N PRO A 42 -3.40 0.84 -21.88
CA PRO A 42 -4.78 1.24 -22.04
C PRO A 42 -5.49 1.33 -20.68
N ARG A 43 -6.30 2.35 -20.48
CA ARG A 43 -7.00 2.64 -19.23
C ARG A 43 -7.77 1.45 -18.67
N ARG A 44 -8.43 0.67 -19.52
CA ARG A 44 -9.14 -0.56 -19.14
C ARG A 44 -8.22 -1.61 -18.51
N ILE A 45 -7.03 -1.82 -19.08
CA ILE A 45 -6.05 -2.80 -18.60
C ILE A 45 -5.40 -2.29 -17.32
N HIS A 46 -5.02 -1.02 -17.29
CA HIS A 46 -4.48 -0.39 -16.09
C HIS A 46 -5.48 -0.48 -14.90
N GLY A 47 -6.77 -0.25 -15.16
CA GLY A 47 -7.83 -0.37 -14.16
C GLY A 47 -8.03 -1.79 -13.63
N THR A 48 -8.08 -2.78 -14.52
CA THR A 48 -8.22 -4.21 -14.14
C THR A 48 -7.03 -4.70 -13.34
N LEU A 49 -5.80 -4.39 -13.76
CA LEU A 49 -4.58 -4.68 -13.01
C LEU A 49 -4.60 -4.02 -11.63
N LEU A 50 -4.95 -2.74 -11.54
CA LEU A 50 -5.05 -2.04 -10.25
C LEU A 50 -6.10 -2.65 -9.32
N ALA A 51 -7.23 -3.11 -9.87
CA ALA A 51 -8.30 -3.74 -9.09
C ALA A 51 -7.84 -5.05 -8.43
N LEU A 52 -6.97 -5.82 -9.09
CA LEU A 52 -6.39 -7.06 -8.57
C LEU A 52 -5.12 -6.83 -7.72
N LEU A 53 -4.32 -5.82 -8.05
CA LEU A 53 -3.10 -5.48 -7.33
C LEU A 53 -3.41 -4.96 -5.92
N ARG A 54 -4.47 -4.16 -5.75
CA ARG A 54 -4.88 -3.64 -4.43
C ARG A 54 -5.13 -4.75 -3.39
N PRO A 55 -5.95 -5.78 -3.67
CA PRO A 55 -6.15 -6.88 -2.74
C PRO A 55 -4.91 -7.78 -2.62
N ALA A 56 -4.09 -7.94 -3.66
CA ALA A 56 -2.82 -8.67 -3.56
C ALA A 56 -1.82 -7.99 -2.60
N GLU A 57 -1.66 -6.66 -2.68
CA GLU A 57 -0.85 -5.88 -1.73
C GLU A 57 -1.42 -5.93 -0.31
N ALA A 58 -2.75 -5.95 -0.17
CA ALA A 58 -3.42 -6.13 1.11
C ALA A 58 -3.12 -7.49 1.72
N ALA A 59 -3.14 -8.54 0.91
CA ALA A 59 -2.81 -9.90 1.31
C ALA A 59 -1.33 -10.00 1.71
N ALA A 60 -0.41 -9.47 0.92
CA ALA A 60 1.02 -9.47 1.25
C ALA A 60 1.34 -8.77 2.58
N ARG A 61 0.67 -7.66 2.90
CA ARG A 61 0.84 -7.01 4.22
C ARG A 61 0.36 -7.89 5.38
N ARG A 62 -0.75 -8.59 5.19
CA ARG A 62 -1.27 -9.54 6.19
C ARG A 62 -0.31 -10.72 6.36
N LEU A 63 0.24 -11.22 5.26
CA LEU A 63 1.30 -12.24 5.29
C LEU A 63 2.54 -11.77 6.06
N VAL A 64 2.98 -10.52 5.85
CA VAL A 64 4.11 -9.92 6.61
C VAL A 64 3.79 -9.83 8.10
N ILE A 65 2.56 -9.49 8.49
CA ILE A 65 2.13 -9.45 9.89
C ILE A 65 2.18 -10.85 10.50
N ILE A 66 1.61 -11.84 9.80
CA ILE A 66 1.61 -13.24 10.24
C ILE A 66 3.04 -13.75 10.34
N ALA A 67 3.90 -13.52 9.35
CA ALA A 67 5.31 -13.92 9.38
C ALA A 67 6.12 -13.22 10.48
N ALA A 68 5.65 -12.08 11.00
CA ALA A 68 6.27 -11.38 12.12
C ALA A 68 5.77 -11.88 13.49
N ARG A 69 4.83 -12.83 13.54
CA ARG A 69 4.41 -13.47 14.79
C ARG A 69 5.62 -14.12 15.47
N GLY A 70 5.70 -14.05 16.80
CA GLY A 70 6.82 -14.59 17.56
C GLY A 70 8.18 -13.89 17.38
N LEU A 71 8.33 -12.96 16.43
CA LEU A 71 9.57 -12.19 16.30
C LEU A 71 9.69 -11.15 17.41
N VAL A 72 10.61 -11.40 18.34
CA VAL A 72 11.08 -10.43 19.34
C VAL A 72 12.28 -9.72 18.75
N VAL A 73 12.15 -8.40 18.51
CA VAL A 73 13.27 -7.58 18.03
C VAL A 73 13.70 -6.63 19.12
N VAL A 74 14.93 -6.82 19.59
CA VAL A 74 15.57 -5.88 20.52
C VAL A 74 15.76 -4.56 19.79
N ARG A 75 15.14 -3.52 20.34
CA ARG A 75 15.29 -2.17 19.81
C ARG A 75 16.71 -1.71 20.08
N ARG A 76 17.51 -1.48 19.02
CA ARG A 76 18.78 -0.76 19.16
C ARG A 76 18.46 0.61 19.77
N LYS A 77 19.01 0.89 20.95
CA LYS A 77 18.91 2.20 21.60
C LYS A 77 19.49 3.22 20.61
N VAL A 78 18.67 4.14 20.15
CA VAL A 78 19.15 5.27 19.34
C VAL A 78 20.09 6.03 20.27
N ARG A 79 21.39 6.06 19.96
CA ARG A 79 22.35 6.92 20.66
C ARG A 79 21.84 8.34 20.46
N PRO A 80 21.68 9.16 21.51
CA PRO A 80 21.27 10.53 21.33
C PRO A 80 22.25 11.17 20.35
N GLU A 81 21.70 11.62 19.21
CA GLU A 81 22.44 12.41 18.24
C GLU A 81 22.90 13.66 18.99
N ALA A 82 24.21 13.90 19.02
CA ALA A 82 24.75 15.12 19.59
C ALA A 82 24.05 16.28 18.87
N VAL A 83 23.34 17.11 19.62
CA VAL A 83 22.63 18.27 19.08
C VAL A 83 23.70 19.20 18.50
N THR A 84 23.95 19.11 17.20
CA THR A 84 24.75 20.11 16.50
C THR A 84 23.96 21.42 16.50
N PRO A 85 24.57 22.55 16.91
CA PRO A 85 23.87 23.82 16.97
C PRO A 85 23.29 24.18 15.59
N ARG A 86 22.04 24.67 15.61
CA ARG A 86 21.30 25.12 14.45
C ARG A 86 22.04 26.33 13.85
N GLY A 87 22.84 26.09 12.81
CA GLY A 87 23.63 27.15 12.15
C GLY A 87 24.79 26.67 11.28
N ALA A 88 25.20 25.40 11.37
CA ALA A 88 26.22 24.87 10.46
C ALA A 88 25.62 24.62 9.07
N SER A 89 25.96 25.48 8.11
CA SER A 89 25.70 25.26 6.68
C SER A 89 26.56 24.11 6.18
N VAL A 90 26.01 22.90 6.17
CA VAL A 90 26.62 21.79 5.45
C VAL A 90 26.52 22.12 3.95
N PRO A 91 27.63 22.07 3.17
CA PRO A 91 27.57 22.34 1.74
C PRO A 91 26.57 21.40 1.07
N ALA A 92 25.64 21.97 0.31
CA ALA A 92 24.58 21.24 -0.37
C ALA A 92 25.20 20.36 -1.47
N THR A 93 25.54 19.12 -1.12
CA THR A 93 25.85 18.10 -2.11
C THR A 93 24.57 17.86 -2.91
N PRO A 94 24.57 18.02 -4.25
CA PRO A 94 23.38 17.78 -5.04
C PRO A 94 22.91 16.34 -4.76
N PRO A 95 21.61 16.12 -4.47
CA PRO A 95 21.13 14.79 -4.16
C PRO A 95 21.35 13.90 -5.39
N THR A 96 22.31 12.99 -5.32
CA THR A 96 22.42 11.88 -6.28
C THR A 96 21.06 11.23 -6.32
N THR A 97 20.35 11.37 -7.44
CA THR A 97 18.99 10.88 -7.57
C THR A 97 19.07 9.38 -7.75
N VAL A 98 19.21 8.65 -6.64
CA VAL A 98 19.10 7.20 -6.64
C VAL A 98 17.73 6.84 -7.21
N PRO A 99 17.63 5.85 -8.13
CA PRO A 99 16.36 5.43 -8.67
C PRO A 99 15.45 5.02 -7.51
N ARG A 100 14.26 5.61 -7.47
CA ARG A 100 13.32 5.45 -6.35
C ARG A 100 12.70 4.06 -6.41
N THR A 101 13.38 3.04 -5.88
CA THR A 101 12.78 1.73 -5.64
C THR A 101 11.62 1.87 -4.65
N LEU A 102 10.43 1.41 -5.03
CA LEU A 102 9.30 1.34 -4.11
C LEU A 102 9.41 0.08 -3.25
N SER A 103 9.14 0.24 -1.96
CA SER A 103 8.91 -0.88 -1.04
C SER A 103 7.42 -0.95 -0.70
N LEU A 104 6.93 -2.16 -0.44
CA LEU A 104 5.55 -2.34 -0.02
C LEU A 104 5.34 -1.56 1.31
N PRO A 105 4.28 -0.72 1.40
CA PRO A 105 3.97 -0.04 2.64
C PRO A 105 3.58 -1.07 3.70
N LEU A 106 4.09 -0.94 4.92
CA LEU A 106 3.77 -1.87 6.02
C LEU A 106 2.31 -1.82 6.45
N PHE A 107 1.60 -0.74 6.15
CA PHE A 107 0.30 -0.40 6.70
C PHE A 107 -0.78 -0.31 5.64
N ASP A 108 -2.01 -0.62 6.01
CA ASP A 108 -3.17 -0.34 5.17
C ASP A 108 -3.38 1.17 4.92
N PRO A 109 -3.70 1.63 3.70
CA PRO A 109 -4.17 2.99 3.53
C PRO A 109 -5.43 3.16 4.38
N LEU A 110 -5.45 4.21 5.21
CA LEU A 110 -6.63 4.54 6.00
C LEU A 110 -7.79 4.94 5.06
N PRO A 111 -9.05 4.74 5.48
CA PRO A 111 -10.18 5.25 4.72
C PRO A 111 -9.97 6.75 4.50
N ARG A 112 -9.99 7.19 3.25
CA ARG A 112 -10.17 8.61 2.97
C ARG A 112 -11.64 8.88 3.18
N TRP A 113 -12.02 9.37 4.36
CA TRP A 113 -13.31 10.03 4.54
C TRP A 113 -13.24 11.28 3.66
N GLN A 114 -13.78 11.17 2.44
CA GLN A 114 -13.67 12.23 1.47
C GLN A 114 -14.45 13.43 2.01
N HIS A 115 -13.74 14.53 2.28
CA HIS A 115 -14.36 15.83 2.11
C HIS A 115 -14.61 15.96 0.60
N ARG A 116 -15.87 16.14 0.20
CA ARG A 116 -16.22 16.41 -1.20
C ARG A 116 -15.37 17.59 -1.67
N VAL A 117 -14.46 17.34 -2.61
CA VAL A 117 -13.66 18.40 -3.21
C VAL A 117 -14.62 19.24 -4.04
N SER A 118 -14.78 20.51 -3.66
CA SER A 118 -15.58 21.45 -4.44
C SER A 118 -14.97 21.52 -5.83
N HIS A 119 -15.78 21.31 -6.87
CA HIS A 119 -15.27 21.45 -8.23
C HIS A 119 -15.00 22.94 -8.46
N PRO A 120 -13.77 23.34 -8.82
CA PRO A 120 -13.52 24.72 -9.24
C PRO A 120 -14.37 24.99 -10.47
N GLY A 121 -15.12 26.10 -10.45
CA GLY A 121 -15.94 26.54 -11.59
C GLY A 121 -17.45 26.42 -11.45
N VAL A 122 -17.97 25.84 -10.35
CA VAL A 122 -19.42 25.78 -10.09
C VAL A 122 -19.74 26.45 -8.74
N PRO A 123 -20.54 27.53 -8.68
CA PRO A 123 -21.02 28.07 -7.42
C PRO A 123 -21.83 27.00 -6.68
N ARG A 124 -21.59 26.87 -5.37
CA ARG A 124 -22.28 25.89 -4.51
C ARG A 124 -23.78 26.17 -4.35
N ILE A 125 -24.20 27.39 -4.66
CA ILE A 125 -25.57 27.87 -4.56
C ILE A 125 -25.87 28.62 -5.86
N SER A 126 -26.90 28.19 -6.57
CA SER A 126 -27.45 28.88 -7.74
C SER A 126 -28.92 29.17 -7.47
N VAL A 127 -29.28 30.45 -7.54
CA VAL A 127 -30.67 30.91 -7.37
C VAL A 127 -31.25 31.18 -8.76
N PRO A 128 -32.33 30.48 -9.16
CA PRO A 128 -32.99 30.72 -10.45
C PRO A 128 -33.36 32.20 -10.60
N GLY A 129 -32.98 32.81 -11.72
CA GLY A 129 -33.24 34.22 -12.01
C GLY A 129 -32.26 35.22 -11.40
N LEU A 130 -31.38 34.81 -10.48
CA LEU A 130 -30.38 35.69 -9.86
C LEU A 130 -28.93 35.29 -10.18
N THR A 131 -28.66 34.00 -10.40
CA THR A 131 -27.33 33.49 -10.74
C THR A 131 -27.18 33.36 -12.26
N THR A 132 -26.13 33.94 -12.82
CA THR A 132 -25.80 33.77 -14.24
C THR A 132 -25.40 32.32 -14.52
N PRO A 133 -25.95 31.68 -15.58
CA PRO A 133 -25.47 30.37 -16.00
C PRO A 133 -23.98 30.44 -16.32
N PHE A 134 -23.18 29.58 -15.71
CA PHE A 134 -21.74 29.46 -15.99
C PHE A 134 -21.52 28.31 -16.99
N PRO A 135 -20.58 28.44 -17.94
CA PRO A 135 -20.29 27.38 -18.88
C PRO A 135 -19.66 26.20 -18.12
N ILE A 136 -20.37 25.08 -18.10
CA ILE A 136 -19.81 23.81 -17.68
C ILE A 136 -18.98 23.33 -18.85
N ALA A 137 -17.65 23.29 -18.71
CA ALA A 137 -16.80 22.66 -19.72
C ALA A 137 -17.33 21.23 -19.97
N GLU A 138 -17.66 20.92 -21.22
CA GLU A 138 -18.11 19.58 -21.58
C GLU A 138 -17.03 18.58 -21.20
N ARG A 139 -17.33 17.79 -20.17
CA ARG A 139 -16.40 16.79 -19.69
C ARG A 139 -16.37 15.66 -20.71
N ARG A 140 -15.37 15.67 -21.60
CA ARG A 140 -15.12 14.51 -22.46
C ARG A 140 -14.92 13.28 -21.59
N GLU A 141 -15.77 12.29 -21.78
CA GLU A 141 -15.63 11.03 -21.06
C GLU A 141 -14.32 10.37 -21.50
N PRO A 142 -13.46 9.96 -20.55
CA PRO A 142 -12.23 9.29 -20.90
C PRO A 142 -12.51 7.96 -21.60
N SER A 143 -11.82 7.70 -22.70
CA SER A 143 -11.95 6.45 -23.44
C SER A 143 -11.35 5.28 -22.66
N PRO A 144 -11.92 4.07 -22.75
CA PRO A 144 -11.32 2.86 -22.19
C PRO A 144 -9.89 2.57 -22.69
N ASP A 145 -9.54 3.13 -23.85
CA ASP A 145 -8.28 2.86 -24.55
C ASP A 145 -7.25 3.98 -24.38
N ASP A 146 -7.59 5.03 -23.62
CA ASP A 146 -6.68 6.14 -23.34
C ASP A 146 -5.37 5.61 -22.72
N PRO A 147 -4.20 6.02 -23.25
CA PRO A 147 -2.91 5.59 -22.72
C PRO A 147 -2.67 6.21 -21.34
N ILE A 148 -2.37 5.37 -20.35
CA ILE A 148 -2.04 5.78 -18.98
C ILE A 148 -0.62 5.33 -18.66
N GLY A 149 0.21 6.23 -18.12
CA GLY A 149 1.56 5.91 -17.66
C GLY A 149 1.55 4.79 -16.60
N ALA A 150 2.22 3.68 -16.89
CA ALA A 150 2.20 2.46 -16.09
C ALA A 150 3.41 2.30 -15.16
N ALA A 151 4.39 3.21 -15.21
CA ALA A 151 5.61 3.16 -14.39
C ALA A 151 5.34 2.93 -12.89
N ARG A 152 4.36 3.65 -12.32
CA ARG A 152 3.98 3.50 -10.90
C ARG A 152 3.37 2.13 -10.61
N LEU A 153 2.62 1.56 -11.55
CA LEU A 153 2.02 0.23 -11.42
C LEU A 153 3.12 -0.84 -11.41
N PHE A 154 4.11 -0.70 -12.29
CA PHE A 154 5.24 -1.61 -12.38
C PHE A 154 6.15 -1.57 -11.15
N LEU A 155 6.45 -0.38 -10.63
CA LEU A 155 7.17 -0.25 -9.35
C LEU A 155 6.41 -0.92 -8.18
N ARG A 156 5.08 -0.95 -8.22
CA ARG A 156 4.26 -1.64 -7.21
C ARG A 156 4.28 -3.16 -7.37
N LEU A 157 4.23 -3.66 -8.61
CA LEU A 157 4.42 -5.09 -8.90
C LEU A 157 5.80 -5.56 -8.44
N HIS A 158 6.85 -4.79 -8.73
CA HIS A 158 8.21 -5.08 -8.26
C HIS A 158 8.29 -5.07 -6.73
N ALA A 159 7.69 -4.08 -6.07
CA ALA A 159 7.64 -4.03 -4.61
C ALA A 159 6.94 -5.26 -4.00
N LEU A 160 5.87 -5.75 -4.65
CA LEU A 160 5.17 -6.97 -4.26
C LEU A 160 6.06 -8.20 -4.44
N ALA A 161 6.74 -8.32 -5.60
CA ALA A 161 7.69 -9.39 -5.90
C ALA A 161 8.81 -9.47 -4.85
N GLU A 162 9.46 -8.32 -4.58
CA GLU A 162 10.52 -8.20 -3.59
C GLU A 162 10.05 -8.58 -2.18
N THR A 163 8.81 -8.23 -1.83
CA THR A 163 8.22 -8.60 -0.53
C THR A 163 8.00 -10.11 -0.42
N LEU A 164 7.47 -10.75 -1.47
CA LEU A 164 7.21 -12.19 -1.49
C LEU A 164 8.52 -13.00 -1.56
N ASN A 165 9.55 -12.50 -2.24
CA ASN A 165 10.85 -13.16 -2.30
C ASN A 165 11.61 -13.02 -0.96
N ASN A 166 11.59 -11.83 -0.36
CA ASN A 166 12.31 -11.51 0.87
C ASN A 166 11.37 -11.31 2.08
N LEU A 167 10.47 -12.25 2.31
CA LEU A 167 9.45 -12.16 3.37
C LEU A 167 10.03 -11.98 4.79
N PRO A 168 11.09 -12.71 5.23
CA PRO A 168 11.66 -12.55 6.56
C PRO A 168 12.23 -11.14 6.82
N ARG A 169 12.80 -10.51 5.79
CA ARG A 169 13.31 -9.13 5.86
C ARG A 169 12.19 -8.14 6.17
N HIS A 170 11.05 -8.31 5.52
CA HIS A 170 9.87 -7.47 5.70
C HIS A 170 9.20 -7.75 7.06
N ALA A 171 9.15 -9.00 7.51
CA ALA A 171 8.66 -9.37 8.84
C ALA A 171 9.50 -8.72 9.96
N ARG A 172 10.84 -8.74 9.85
CA ARG A 172 11.73 -8.03 10.79
C ARG A 172 11.52 -6.51 10.77
N ARG A 173 11.26 -5.93 9.59
CA ARG A 173 10.91 -4.50 9.46
C ARG A 173 9.62 -4.17 10.22
N PHE A 174 8.62 -5.05 10.14
CA PHE A 174 7.37 -4.90 10.90
C PHE A 174 7.58 -5.09 12.41
N ALA A 175 8.31 -6.12 12.82
CA ALA A 175 8.61 -6.39 14.23
C ALA A 175 9.39 -5.24 14.89
N ARG A 176 10.34 -4.60 14.17
CA ARG A 176 11.01 -3.38 14.63
C ARG A 176 10.05 -2.23 14.88
N TRP A 177 9.08 -2.02 14.00
CA TRP A 177 8.05 -1.00 14.22
C TRP A 177 7.19 -1.34 15.45
N ARG A 178 6.79 -2.61 15.61
CA ARG A 178 6.02 -3.07 16.78
C ARG A 178 6.78 -2.84 18.09
N ALA A 179 8.07 -3.20 18.16
CA ALA A 179 8.92 -2.96 19.33
C ALA A 179 9.13 -1.45 19.60
N ALA A 180 9.29 -0.65 18.55
CA ALA A 180 9.43 0.80 18.69
C ALA A 180 8.17 1.46 19.26
N ARG A 181 6.99 0.89 18.97
CA ARG A 181 5.70 1.31 19.51
C ARG A 181 5.53 0.92 20.97
N ALA A 182 5.82 -0.33 21.34
CA ALA A 182 5.71 -0.80 22.73
C ALA A 182 6.54 0.09 23.68
N GLY A 183 7.82 0.30 23.38
CA GLY A 183 8.67 1.19 24.20
C GLY A 183 8.32 2.68 24.08
N ALA A 184 7.51 3.10 23.10
CA ALA A 184 6.96 4.46 23.07
C ALA A 184 5.71 4.60 23.95
N GLN A 185 4.93 3.52 24.13
CA GLN A 185 3.80 3.48 25.05
C GLN A 185 4.29 3.51 26.51
N GLU A 186 5.33 2.75 26.83
CA GLU A 186 5.95 2.70 28.16
C GLU A 186 6.52 4.06 28.61
N ARG A 187 7.04 4.85 27.66
CA ARG A 187 7.54 6.21 27.92
C ARG A 187 6.44 7.28 28.05
N ARG A 188 5.16 6.94 27.88
CA ARG A 188 4.04 7.91 27.98
C ARG A 188 3.73 8.24 29.43
N GLY A 189 4.66 8.95 30.08
CA GLY A 189 4.36 9.91 31.13
C GLY A 189 4.33 11.32 30.53
N GLY A 190 3.15 11.86 30.25
CA GLY A 190 2.92 13.32 30.23
C GLY A 190 3.32 14.20 29.02
N GLY A 191 3.48 13.68 27.80
CA GLY A 191 3.80 14.52 26.61
C GLY A 191 2.69 14.57 25.53
N PRO A 192 2.53 15.68 24.77
CA PRO A 192 1.50 15.81 23.73
C PRO A 192 1.70 14.75 22.64
N THR A 193 0.64 13.99 22.36
CA THR A 193 0.69 12.86 21.43
C THR A 193 0.59 13.36 19.99
N ARG A 194 1.64 13.15 19.19
CA ARG A 194 1.44 13.12 17.73
C ARG A 194 0.47 11.98 17.43
N LEU A 195 -0.58 12.24 16.63
CA LEU A 195 -1.50 11.21 16.13
C LEU A 195 -0.69 10.10 15.46
N ARG A 196 -0.54 8.96 16.14
CA ARG A 196 0.20 7.79 15.66
C ARG A 196 -0.76 6.66 15.38
N ARG A 197 -0.59 6.00 14.25
CA ARG A 197 -1.41 4.86 13.83
C ARG A 197 -1.36 3.76 14.90
N ILE A 198 -2.51 3.44 15.49
CA ILE A 198 -2.64 2.50 16.61
C ILE A 198 -2.55 1.05 16.12
N TRP A 199 -3.18 0.78 14.99
CA TRP A 199 -3.33 -0.55 14.43
C TRP A 199 -2.68 -0.63 13.04
N PRO A 200 -2.05 -1.75 12.66
CA PRO A 200 -1.38 -1.90 11.36
C PRO A 200 -2.35 -2.17 10.21
N LEU A 201 -3.54 -2.70 10.47
CA LEU A 201 -4.58 -2.84 9.44
C LEU A 201 -5.54 -1.65 9.48
N ARG A 202 -6.31 -1.50 8.40
CA ARG A 202 -7.39 -0.52 8.30
C ARG A 202 -8.59 -1.00 9.15
N PRO A 203 -9.29 -0.11 9.88
CA PRO A 203 -10.55 -0.48 10.53
C PRO A 203 -11.60 -0.94 9.51
N GLY A 204 -12.28 -2.03 9.81
CA GLY A 204 -13.26 -2.67 8.92
C GLY A 204 -12.61 -3.50 7.82
N TRP A 205 -13.22 -3.51 6.64
CA TRP A 205 -12.84 -4.41 5.54
C TRP A 205 -11.47 -4.07 4.93
N PRO A 206 -10.72 -5.10 4.47
CA PRO A 206 -9.44 -4.90 3.79
C PRO A 206 -9.59 -4.05 2.52
N PRO A 207 -8.55 -3.30 2.11
CA PRO A 207 -8.58 -2.60 0.83
C PRO A 207 -8.64 -3.63 -0.32
N GLY A 208 -9.58 -3.42 -1.26
CA GLY A 208 -9.84 -4.38 -2.34
C GLY A 208 -10.70 -5.58 -1.93
N HIS A 209 -11.30 -5.56 -0.73
CA HIS A 209 -12.28 -6.56 -0.33
C HIS A 209 -13.54 -6.48 -1.21
N LEU A 210 -13.97 -7.62 -1.74
CA LEU A 210 -15.28 -7.78 -2.38
C LEU A 210 -16.22 -8.46 -1.39
N SER A 211 -17.46 -7.97 -1.32
CA SER A 211 -18.48 -8.59 -0.46
C SER A 211 -18.71 -10.05 -0.85
N ARG A 212 -19.12 -10.89 0.12
CA ARG A 212 -19.33 -12.34 -0.11
C ARG A 212 -20.32 -12.64 -1.25
N ARG A 213 -21.30 -11.75 -1.47
CA ARG A 213 -22.26 -11.85 -2.59
C ARG A 213 -21.60 -11.63 -3.96
N SER A 214 -20.59 -10.78 -4.03
CA SER A 214 -19.80 -10.48 -5.24
C SER A 214 -18.65 -11.45 -5.49
N ARG A 215 -18.36 -12.38 -4.56
CA ARG A 215 -17.23 -13.32 -4.67
C ARG A 215 -17.47 -14.51 -5.61
N ARG A 216 -18.72 -14.75 -6.03
CA ARG A 216 -19.08 -15.93 -6.85
C ARG A 216 -18.46 -15.93 -8.26
N SER A 217 -17.89 -14.80 -8.69
CA SER A 217 -17.09 -14.65 -9.92
C SER A 217 -15.72 -13.98 -9.66
N ALA A 218 -15.23 -14.00 -8.42
CA ALA A 218 -14.05 -13.24 -8.03
C ALA A 218 -12.76 -14.04 -8.25
N HIS A 219 -11.72 -13.34 -8.71
CA HIS A 219 -10.37 -13.88 -8.86
C HIS A 219 -9.86 -14.47 -7.53
N ALA A 220 -9.01 -15.52 -7.61
CA ALA A 220 -8.41 -16.21 -6.47
C ALA A 220 -7.76 -15.30 -5.39
N VAL A 221 -7.35 -14.07 -5.77
CA VAL A 221 -6.78 -13.07 -4.85
C VAL A 221 -7.72 -12.76 -3.69
N HIS A 222 -9.03 -12.72 -3.94
CA HIS A 222 -10.01 -12.30 -2.93
C HIS A 222 -10.23 -13.38 -1.86
N GLU A 223 -10.05 -14.65 -2.21
CA GLU A 223 -10.06 -15.77 -1.27
C GLU A 223 -8.82 -15.71 -0.38
N VAL A 224 -7.63 -15.65 -1.00
CA VAL A 224 -6.34 -15.53 -0.29
C VAL A 224 -6.33 -14.32 0.66
N LEU A 225 -6.88 -13.18 0.23
CA LEU A 225 -7.01 -12.00 1.08
C LEU A 225 -7.94 -12.24 2.27
N GLY A 226 -9.05 -12.96 2.08
CA GLY A 226 -9.99 -13.30 3.14
C GLY A 226 -9.34 -14.11 4.24
N ASP A 227 -8.66 -15.19 3.86
CA ASP A 227 -7.99 -16.11 4.79
C ASP A 227 -6.88 -15.40 5.56
N LEU A 228 -5.98 -14.73 4.84
CA LEU A 228 -4.89 -13.97 5.45
C LEU A 228 -5.39 -12.84 6.34
N HIS A 229 -6.54 -12.25 6.03
CA HIS A 229 -7.11 -11.21 6.89
C HIS A 229 -7.56 -11.77 8.23
N GLY A 230 -8.27 -12.90 8.23
CA GLY A 230 -8.68 -13.57 9.47
C GLY A 230 -7.47 -13.96 10.32
N LEU A 231 -6.47 -14.60 9.69
CA LEU A 231 -5.22 -14.98 10.36
C LEU A 231 -4.46 -13.77 10.92
N ALA A 232 -4.33 -12.69 10.15
CA ALA A 232 -3.64 -11.49 10.62
C ALA A 232 -4.35 -10.83 11.79
N VAL A 233 -5.69 -10.75 11.77
CA VAL A 233 -6.48 -10.23 12.91
C VAL A 233 -6.25 -11.10 14.14
N TRP A 234 -6.31 -12.42 14.00
CA TRP A 234 -6.03 -13.37 15.09
C TRP A 234 -4.62 -13.15 15.68
N THR A 235 -3.58 -13.07 14.84
CA THR A 235 -2.19 -12.87 15.31
C THR A 235 -1.98 -11.53 16.03
N LEU A 236 -2.71 -10.48 15.65
CA LEU A 236 -2.60 -9.18 16.31
C LEU A 236 -3.31 -9.18 17.66
N ASN A 237 -4.44 -9.89 17.78
CA ASN A 237 -5.17 -10.01 19.03
C ASN A 237 -4.45 -10.93 20.04
N ASP A 238 -3.76 -11.97 19.57
CA ASP A 238 -2.98 -12.89 20.40
C ASP A 238 -1.68 -12.25 20.97
N THR A 239 -1.21 -11.16 20.37
CA THR A 239 0.04 -10.46 20.76
C THR A 239 -0.18 -9.11 21.43
N SER A 240 -1.44 -8.68 21.61
CA SER A 240 -1.80 -7.41 22.28
C SER A 240 -2.15 -7.65 23.73
#